data_AF-A0A383BF17-F1
#
_entry.id   AF-A0A383BF17-F1
#
_cell.length_a   1.000
_cell.length_b   1.000
_cell.length_c   1.000
_cell.angle_alpha   90.00
_cell.angle_beta   90.00
_cell.angle_gamma   90.00
#
_symmetry.space_group_name_H-M   'P 1'
#
loop_
_entity.id
_entity.type
_entity.pdbx_description
1 polymer ?
#
loop_
_entity_poly.entity_id
_entity_poly.type
_entity_poly.pdbx_seq_one_letter_code
_entity_poly.pdbx_strand_id
1 'polypeptide(L)'
;MFRFIKQNFFIALIFIVTLSIGFLTFLTFINKSFIDLNEANLQYLLILNVILLIIFFYIIFREIKSSLKNEMNVRGSKANKKYIAFFSLFTLIPSVLIAAFSLFLFSFALEKYLDNKITTAVNNSYELAKNYVNEKRNKIESDVILVAFDLNKNYN
;
A
#
# COMPACT_ATOMS: atom_id res chain seq x y z
N MET A 1 14.44 7.00 -33.10
CA MET A 1 13.57 6.54 -32.00
C MET A 1 13.73 5.04 -31.70
N PHE A 2 13.52 4.14 -32.67
CA PHE A 2 13.68 2.67 -32.48
C PHE A 2 15.05 2.20 -31.97
N ARG A 3 16.14 2.81 -32.45
CA ARG A 3 17.51 2.46 -32.02
C ARG A 3 17.79 2.83 -30.55
N PHE A 4 17.19 3.91 -30.05
CA PHE A 4 17.29 4.31 -28.64
C PHE A 4 16.49 3.38 -27.72
N ILE A 5 15.29 2.96 -28.16
CA ILE A 5 14.48 1.97 -27.44
C ILE A 5 15.22 0.63 -27.36
N LYS A 6 15.83 0.15 -28.45
CA LYS A 6 16.65 -1.08 -28.45
C LYS A 6 17.86 -0.98 -27.50
N GLN A 7 18.50 0.19 -27.43
CA GLN A 7 19.64 0.43 -26.55
C GLN A 7 19.26 0.38 -25.06
N ASN A 8 18.07 0.91 -24.71
CA ASN A 8 17.61 1.05 -23.32
C ASN A 8 16.57 0.00 -22.89
N PHE A 9 16.24 -0.96 -23.77
CA PHE A 9 15.24 -2.00 -23.51
C PHE A 9 15.56 -2.81 -22.24
N PHE A 10 16.85 -3.10 -22.00
CA PHE A 10 17.29 -3.83 -20.81
C PHE A 10 16.94 -3.09 -19.50
N ILE A 11 17.05 -1.76 -19.49
CA ILE A 11 16.72 -0.93 -18.32
C ILE A 11 15.21 -0.93 -18.08
N ALA A 12 14.41 -0.82 -19.14
CA ALA A 12 12.95 -0.91 -19.04
C ALA A 12 12.50 -2.28 -18.55
N LEU A 13 13.13 -3.36 -19.03
CA LEU A 13 12.84 -4.72 -18.60
C LEU A 13 13.11 -4.92 -17.11
N ILE A 14 14.30 -4.52 -16.63
CA ILE A 14 14.65 -4.67 -15.20
C ILE A 14 13.78 -3.78 -14.31
N PHE A 15 13.36 -2.60 -14.79
CA PHE A 15 12.40 -1.76 -14.09
C PHE A 15 11.06 -2.47 -13.92
N ILE A 16 10.51 -3.04 -14.99
CA ILE A 16 9.24 -3.78 -14.95
C ILE A 16 9.36 -4.97 -13.99
N VAL A 17 10.44 -5.74 -14.08
CA VAL A 17 10.66 -6.89 -13.19
C VAL A 17 10.74 -6.46 -11.72
N THR A 18 11.53 -5.42 -11.43
CA THR A 18 11.67 -4.88 -10.06
C THR A 18 10.34 -4.37 -9.52
N LEU A 19 9.58 -3.64 -10.35
CA LEU A 19 8.26 -3.11 -9.98
C LEU A 19 7.25 -4.24 -9.74
N SER A 20 7.21 -5.25 -10.61
CA SER A 20 6.33 -6.41 -10.46
C SER A 20 6.65 -7.22 -9.20
N ILE A 21 7.92 -7.41 -8.87
CA ILE A 21 8.33 -8.11 -7.64
C ILE A 21 8.00 -7.29 -6.39
N GLY A 22 8.19 -5.97 -6.43
CA GLY A 22 7.75 -5.08 -5.36
C GLY A 22 6.25 -5.14 -5.14
N PHE A 23 5.47 -5.13 -6.23
CA PHE A 23 4.02 -5.28 -6.16
C PHE A 23 3.59 -6.65 -5.62
N LEU A 24 4.25 -7.73 -6.05
CA LEU A 24 4.02 -9.07 -5.50
C LEU A 24 4.32 -9.13 -4.00
N THR A 25 5.37 -8.45 -3.55
CA THR A 25 5.74 -8.36 -2.13
C THR A 25 4.68 -7.62 -1.33
N PHE A 26 4.16 -6.51 -1.85
CA PHE A 26 3.04 -5.80 -1.24
C PHE A 26 1.79 -6.70 -1.14
N LEU A 27 1.43 -7.42 -2.21
CA LEU A 27 0.33 -8.37 -2.18
C LEU A 27 0.54 -9.49 -1.15
N THR A 28 1.79 -9.96 -1.00
CA THR A 28 2.14 -11.01 -0.02
C THR A 28 1.96 -10.46 1.39
N PHE A 29 2.41 -9.23 1.65
CA PHE A 29 2.30 -8.56 2.94
C PHE A 29 0.84 -8.42 3.42
N ILE A 30 -0.09 -8.15 2.51
CA ILE A 30 -1.53 -8.06 2.82
C ILE A 30 -2.26 -9.42 2.72
N ASN A 31 -1.52 -10.52 2.59
CA ASN A 31 -2.04 -11.88 2.45
C ASN A 31 -3.03 -12.06 1.27
N LYS A 32 -2.73 -11.44 0.13
CA LYS A 32 -3.52 -11.51 -1.12
C LYS A 32 -2.74 -12.06 -2.32
N SER A 33 -1.55 -12.61 -2.10
CA SER A 33 -0.71 -13.15 -3.17
C SER A 33 -0.84 -14.67 -3.31
N PHE A 34 -0.26 -15.23 -4.36
CA PHE A 34 -0.11 -16.68 -4.56
C PHE A 34 0.96 -17.31 -3.66
N ILE A 35 1.83 -16.49 -3.07
CA ILE A 35 2.84 -16.88 -2.08
C ILE A 35 2.21 -16.72 -0.70
N ASP A 36 2.27 -17.77 0.11
CA ASP A 36 1.78 -17.76 1.49
C ASP A 36 2.57 -16.77 2.35
N LEU A 37 1.84 -16.03 3.19
CA LEU A 37 2.42 -15.15 4.19
C LEU A 37 3.09 -15.97 5.29
N ASN A 38 4.41 -16.10 5.19
CA ASN A 38 5.30 -16.67 6.20
C ASN A 38 6.49 -15.73 6.39
N GLU A 39 7.05 -15.70 7.61
CA GLU A 39 8.22 -14.88 7.98
C GLU A 39 9.38 -15.08 7.00
N ALA A 40 9.69 -16.34 6.68
CA ALA A 40 10.76 -16.68 5.73
C ALA A 40 10.47 -16.15 4.31
N ASN A 41 9.27 -16.38 3.79
CA ASN A 41 8.89 -15.94 2.44
C ASN A 41 8.95 -14.42 2.31
N LEU A 42 8.39 -13.71 3.29
CA LEU A 42 8.39 -12.24 3.31
C LEU A 42 9.82 -11.71 3.42
N GLN A 43 10.64 -12.30 4.28
CA GLN A 43 12.05 -11.92 4.41
C GLN A 43 12.81 -12.12 3.09
N TYR A 44 12.65 -13.26 2.41
CA TYR A 44 13.28 -13.50 1.12
C TYR A 44 12.82 -12.50 0.05
N LEU A 45 11.51 -12.21 -0.02
CA LEU A 45 10.95 -11.21 -0.93
C LEU A 45 11.54 -9.83 -0.67
N LEU A 46 11.63 -9.39 0.59
CA LEU A 46 12.20 -8.10 0.95
C LEU A 46 13.69 -8.01 0.60
N ILE A 47 14.48 -9.04 0.92
CA ILE A 47 15.90 -9.09 0.56
C ILE A 47 16.07 -9.03 -0.97
N LEU A 48 15.26 -9.81 -1.71
CA LEU A 48 15.26 -9.80 -3.17
C LEU A 48 14.94 -8.41 -3.73
N ASN A 49 13.96 -7.71 -3.16
CA ASN A 49 13.65 -6.34 -3.55
C ASN A 49 14.85 -5.42 -3.35
N VAL A 50 15.49 -5.45 -2.18
CA VAL A 50 16.66 -4.60 -1.90
C VAL A 50 17.79 -4.87 -2.90
N ILE A 51 18.09 -6.15 -3.16
CA ILE A 51 19.12 -6.54 -4.12
C ILE A 51 18.77 -6.04 -5.54
N LEU A 52 17.54 -6.25 -6.00
CA LEU A 52 17.07 -5.78 -7.30
C LEU A 52 17.17 -4.26 -7.42
N LEU A 53 16.83 -3.53 -6.35
CA LEU A 53 16.87 -2.08 -6.31
C LEU A 53 18.32 -1.56 -6.40
N ILE A 54 19.26 -2.20 -5.71
CA ILE A 54 20.70 -1.90 -5.81
C ILE A 54 21.20 -2.12 -7.24
N ILE A 55 20.87 -3.26 -7.85
CA ILE A 55 21.24 -3.58 -9.24
C ILE A 55 20.65 -2.56 -10.21
N PHE A 56 19.37 -2.22 -10.01
CA PHE A 56 18.66 -1.26 -10.84
C PHE A 56 19.32 0.12 -10.81
N PHE A 57 19.58 0.64 -9.62
CA PHE A 57 20.29 1.92 -9.48
C PHE A 57 21.71 1.87 -10.03
N TYR A 58 22.46 0.79 -9.79
CA TYR A 58 23.79 0.62 -10.34
C TYR A 58 23.80 0.74 -11.87
N ILE A 59 22.87 0.06 -12.55
CA ILE A 59 22.74 0.13 -14.00
C ILE A 59 22.40 1.54 -14.46
N ILE A 60 21.44 2.21 -13.80
CA ILE A 60 21.07 3.60 -14.11
C ILE A 60 22.29 4.53 -13.99
N PHE A 61 23.00 4.47 -12.86
CA PHE A 61 24.18 5.32 -12.65
C PHE A 61 25.27 5.07 -13.70
N ARG A 62 25.50 3.79 -14.05
CA ARG A 62 26.47 3.42 -15.09
C ARG A 62 26.07 4.00 -16.44
N GLU A 63 24.80 3.89 -16.83
CA GLU A 63 24.31 4.38 -18.11
C GLU A 63 24.37 5.91 -18.20
N ILE A 64 23.96 6.60 -17.13
CA ILE A 64 24.06 8.06 -17.03
C ILE A 64 25.51 8.50 -17.16
N LYS A 65 26.45 7.86 -16.45
CA LYS A 65 27.88 8.19 -16.50
C LYS A 65 28.46 7.95 -17.90
N SER A 66 28.11 6.85 -18.55
CA SER A 66 28.53 6.51 -19.92
C SER A 66 28.02 7.56 -20.93
N SER A 67 26.73 7.89 -20.85
CA SER A 67 26.08 8.89 -21.70
C SER A 67 26.71 10.27 -21.53
N LEU A 68 26.99 10.67 -20.29
CA LEU A 68 27.62 11.96 -20.01
C LEU A 68 29.04 12.07 -20.56
N LYS A 69 29.82 10.97 -20.55
CA LYS A 69 31.21 10.91 -21.03
C LYS A 69 31.31 10.89 -22.56
N ASN A 70 30.47 10.10 -23.24
CA ASN A 70 30.54 9.95 -24.70
C ASN A 70 30.13 11.22 -25.47
N GLU A 71 29.28 12.06 -24.91
CA GLU A 71 28.88 13.31 -25.57
C GLU A 71 29.87 14.48 -25.38
N MET A 72 30.96 14.31 -24.62
CA MET A 72 31.95 15.37 -24.39
C MET A 72 32.73 15.79 -25.66
N ASN A 73 32.73 14.98 -26.72
CA ASN A 73 33.60 15.18 -27.89
C ASN A 73 32.92 15.89 -29.08
N VAL A 74 31.67 16.38 -28.94
CA VAL A 74 30.95 17.05 -30.04
C VAL A 74 30.56 18.46 -29.59
N ARG A 75 31.04 19.49 -30.31
CA ARG A 75 30.88 20.93 -30.00
C ARG A 75 29.43 21.41 -29.80
N GLY A 76 28.41 20.62 -30.15
CA GLY A 76 26.98 20.89 -29.91
C GLY A 76 26.36 20.32 -28.62
N SER A 77 27.08 19.49 -27.83
CA SER A 77 26.52 18.77 -26.67
C SER A 77 26.21 19.64 -25.43
N LYS A 78 26.87 20.80 -25.27
CA LYS A 78 26.72 21.64 -24.06
C LYS A 78 25.30 22.19 -23.87
N ALA A 79 24.59 22.52 -24.96
CA ALA A 79 23.23 23.04 -24.89
C ALA A 79 22.23 21.98 -24.40
N ASN A 80 22.32 20.75 -24.92
CA ASN A 80 21.44 19.64 -24.52
C ASN A 80 21.58 19.29 -23.03
N LYS A 81 22.79 19.31 -22.47
CA LYS A 81 23.01 19.01 -21.04
C LYS A 81 22.32 20.03 -20.11
N LYS A 82 22.39 21.31 -20.45
CA LYS A 82 21.73 22.38 -19.68
C LYS A 82 20.22 22.16 -19.65
N TYR A 83 19.60 21.90 -20.80
CA TYR A 83 18.16 21.64 -20.89
C TYR A 83 17.73 20.36 -20.16
N ILE A 84 18.50 19.26 -20.26
CA ILE A 84 18.20 18.03 -19.52
C ILE A 84 18.23 18.28 -18.02
N ALA A 85 19.24 19.01 -17.51
CA ALA A 85 19.32 19.33 -16.08
C ALA A 85 18.13 20.19 -15.60
N PHE A 86 17.75 21.23 -16.35
CA PHE A 86 16.58 22.05 -16.03
C PHE A 86 15.28 21.25 -16.10
N PHE A 87 15.12 20.40 -17.10
CA PHE A 87 13.95 19.53 -17.23
C PHE A 87 13.85 18.57 -16.05
N SER A 88 14.94 17.88 -15.69
CA SER A 88 14.94 16.96 -14.54
C SER A 88 14.64 17.67 -13.23
N LEU A 89 15.22 18.85 -12.98
CA LEU A 89 14.91 19.66 -11.79
C LEU A 89 13.44 20.10 -11.77
N PHE A 90 12.91 20.53 -12.92
CA PHE A 90 11.53 20.96 -13.03
C PHE A 90 10.53 19.81 -12.87
N THR A 91 10.82 18.61 -13.39
CA THR A 91 9.99 17.41 -13.18
C THR A 91 10.02 16.93 -11.73
N LEU A 92 11.12 17.13 -11.01
CA LEU A 92 11.27 16.68 -9.63
C LEU A 92 10.30 17.40 -8.67
N ILE A 93 10.07 18.70 -8.88
CA ILE A 93 9.19 19.52 -8.03
C ILE A 93 7.76 18.95 -7.93
N PRO A 94 6.99 18.77 -9.03
CA PRO A 94 5.64 18.22 -8.94
C PRO A 94 5.63 16.77 -8.47
N SER A 95 6.65 15.96 -8.78
CA SER A 95 6.75 14.57 -8.29
C SER A 95 6.94 14.51 -6.77
N VAL A 96 7.84 15.32 -6.21
CA VAL A 96 8.04 15.41 -4.75
C VAL A 96 6.80 15.99 -4.06
N LEU A 97 6.17 16.99 -4.67
CA LEU A 97 4.94 17.56 -4.16
C LEU A 97 3.84 16.50 -4.05
N ILE A 98 3.61 15.72 -5.12
CA ILE A 98 2.65 14.60 -5.11
C ILE A 98 3.01 13.57 -4.04
N ALA A 99 4.28 13.20 -3.90
CA ALA A 99 4.71 12.23 -2.89
C ALA A 99 4.46 12.74 -1.46
N ALA A 100 4.80 14.01 -1.18
CA ALA A 100 4.57 14.63 0.12
C ALA A 100 3.07 14.77 0.43
N PHE A 101 2.27 15.22 -0.54
CA PHE A 101 0.81 15.29 -0.39
C PHE A 101 0.21 13.91 -0.17
N SER A 102 0.63 12.89 -0.92
CA SER A 102 0.17 11.51 -0.75
C SER A 102 0.42 11.03 0.68
N LEU A 103 1.65 11.18 1.20
CA LEU A 103 1.98 10.82 2.57
C LEU A 103 1.11 11.58 3.58
N PHE A 104 0.94 12.89 3.42
CA PHE A 104 0.08 13.68 4.29
C PHE A 104 -1.39 13.23 4.25
N LEU A 105 -1.93 12.96 3.06
CA LEU A 105 -3.31 12.55 2.85
C LEU A 105 -3.57 11.17 3.49
N PHE A 106 -2.64 10.21 3.30
CA PHE A 106 -2.73 8.88 3.89
C PHE A 106 -2.58 8.90 5.41
N SER A 107 -1.55 9.56 5.95
CA SER A 107 -1.30 9.57 7.39
C SER A 107 -2.29 10.42 8.17
N PHE A 108 -2.69 11.59 7.68
CA PHE A 108 -3.50 12.50 8.48
C PHE A 108 -4.98 12.44 8.14
N ALA A 109 -5.33 12.54 6.85
CA ALA A 109 -6.72 12.66 6.45
C ALA A 109 -7.45 11.31 6.47
N LEU A 110 -6.84 10.27 5.88
CA LEU A 110 -7.45 8.94 5.81
C LEU A 110 -7.50 8.27 7.19
N GLU A 111 -6.41 8.30 7.94
CA GLU A 111 -6.35 7.73 9.29
C GLU A 111 -7.45 8.32 10.19
N LYS A 112 -7.53 9.66 10.27
CA LYS A 112 -8.54 10.35 11.09
C LYS A 112 -9.97 10.13 10.59
N TYR A 113 -10.18 10.07 9.28
CA TYR A 113 -11.51 9.80 8.72
C TYR A 113 -11.99 8.39 9.04
N LEU A 114 -11.10 7.40 8.98
CA LEU A 114 -11.41 6.01 9.26
C LEU A 114 -11.55 5.74 10.76
N ASP A 115 -10.71 6.34 11.60
CA ASP A 115 -10.72 6.14 13.05
C ASP A 115 -12.09 6.44 13.68
N ASN A 116 -12.68 7.60 13.34
CA ASN A 116 -14.02 7.97 13.80
C ASN A 116 -15.09 6.96 13.36
N LYS A 117 -15.02 6.47 12.11
CA LYS A 117 -15.98 5.50 11.58
C LYS A 117 -15.84 4.14 12.25
N ILE A 118 -14.61 3.67 12.44
CA ILE A 118 -14.32 2.40 13.11
C ILE A 118 -14.79 2.47 14.56
N THR A 119 -14.42 3.51 15.30
CA THR A 119 -14.83 3.71 16.70
C THR A 119 -16.35 3.75 16.85
N THR A 120 -17.04 4.47 15.97
CA THR A 120 -18.52 4.54 15.99
C THR A 120 -19.15 3.16 15.69
N ALA A 121 -18.64 2.44 14.68
CA ALA A 121 -19.16 1.12 14.34
C ALA A 121 -18.96 0.10 15.48
N VAL A 122 -17.80 0.14 16.14
CA VAL A 122 -17.50 -0.72 17.30
C VAL A 122 -18.43 -0.40 18.48
N ASN A 123 -18.58 0.88 18.83
CA ASN A 123 -19.44 1.30 19.93
C ASN A 123 -20.92 0.94 19.69
N ASN A 124 -21.43 1.18 18.47
CA ASN A 124 -22.80 0.80 18.10
C ASN A 124 -23.00 -0.71 18.15
N SER A 125 -22.02 -1.50 17.69
CA SER A 125 -22.09 -2.97 17.75
C SER A 125 -22.10 -3.48 19.19
N TYR A 126 -21.30 -2.86 20.07
CA TYR A 126 -21.28 -3.16 21.50
C TYR A 126 -22.62 -2.83 22.17
N GLU A 127 -23.17 -1.64 21.89
CA GLU A 127 -24.46 -1.22 22.44
C GLU A 127 -25.60 -2.13 21.95
N LEU A 128 -25.61 -2.49 20.67
CA LEU A 128 -26.58 -3.44 20.11
C LEU A 128 -26.51 -4.81 20.80
N ALA A 129 -25.31 -5.37 20.97
CA ALA A 129 -25.13 -6.65 21.65
C ALA A 129 -25.61 -6.59 23.10
N LYS A 130 -25.29 -5.52 23.82
CA LYS A 130 -25.74 -5.30 25.20
C LYS A 130 -27.27 -5.21 25.29
N ASN A 131 -27.89 -4.43 24.40
CA ASN A 131 -29.35 -4.27 24.36
C ASN A 131 -30.05 -5.59 24.01
N TYR A 132 -29.50 -6.35 23.07
CA TYR A 132 -30.02 -7.68 22.72
C TYR A 132 -30.00 -8.65 23.92
N VAL A 133 -28.89 -8.72 24.67
CA VAL A 133 -28.79 -9.58 25.85
C VAL A 133 -29.80 -9.16 26.93
N ASN A 134 -29.93 -7.86 27.17
CA ASN A 134 -30.91 -7.34 28.13
C ASN A 134 -32.35 -7.65 27.71
N GLU A 135 -32.68 -7.48 26.43
CA GLU A 135 -34.01 -7.82 25.89
C GLU A 135 -34.30 -9.31 26.06
N LYS A 136 -33.34 -10.19 25.73
CA LYS A 136 -33.49 -11.64 25.92
C LYS A 136 -33.66 -12.02 27.38
N ARG A 137 -32.91 -11.41 28.29
CA ARG A 137 -33.03 -11.65 29.73
C ARG A 137 -34.42 -11.28 30.24
N ASN A 138 -34.89 -10.07 29.92
CA ASN A 138 -36.22 -9.60 30.33
C ASN A 138 -37.34 -10.46 29.74
N LYS A 139 -37.18 -10.93 28.50
CA LYS A 139 -38.14 -11.85 27.87
C LYS A 139 -38.19 -13.20 28.59
N ILE A 140 -37.04 -13.79 28.90
CA ILE A 140 -36.97 -15.05 29.66
C ILE A 140 -37.61 -14.88 31.04
N GLU A 141 -37.34 -13.77 31.74
CA GLU A 141 -37.96 -13.48 33.04
C GLU A 141 -39.49 -13.37 32.95
N SER A 142 -39.99 -12.67 31.94
CA SER A 142 -41.43 -12.58 31.66
C SER A 142 -42.04 -13.94 31.33
N ASP A 143 -41.38 -14.76 30.51
CA ASP A 143 -41.84 -16.11 30.13
C ASP A 143 -41.88 -17.03 31.36
N VAL A 144 -40.88 -16.96 32.26
CA VAL A 144 -40.85 -17.72 33.52
C VAL A 144 -42.00 -17.32 34.45
N ILE A 145 -42.29 -16.02 34.58
CA ILE A 145 -43.43 -15.53 35.39
C ILE A 145 -44.76 -16.05 34.81
N LEU A 146 -44.92 -16.01 33.48
CA LEU A 146 -46.14 -16.49 32.82
C LEU A 146 -46.36 -17.99 33.05
N VAL A 147 -45.29 -18.80 32.89
CA VAL A 147 -45.33 -20.23 33.17
C VAL A 147 -45.67 -20.51 34.64
N ALA A 148 -45.06 -19.76 35.58
CA ALA A 148 -45.38 -19.92 37.00
C ALA A 148 -46.85 -19.58 37.33
N PHE A 149 -47.40 -18.56 36.67
CA PHE A 149 -48.82 -18.20 36.81
C PHE A 149 -49.74 -19.29 36.26
N ASP A 150 -49.45 -19.83 35.07
CA ASP A 150 -50.21 -20.92 34.46
C ASP A 150 -50.16 -22.20 35.31
N LEU A 151 -48.99 -22.55 35.88
CA LEU A 151 -48.86 -23.68 36.79
C LEU A 151 -49.70 -23.50 38.07
N ASN A 152 -49.65 -22.31 38.68
CA ASN A 152 -50.42 -22.02 39.89
C ASN A 152 -51.93 -22.03 39.65
N LYS A 153 -52.38 -21.56 38.48
CA LYS A 153 -53.79 -21.58 38.09
C LYS A 153 -54.32 -23.00 37.83
N ASN A 154 -53.51 -23.89 37.26
CA ASN A 154 -53.94 -25.26 36.93
C ASN A 154 -53.82 -26.24 38.11
N TYR A 155 -53.10 -25.89 39.18
CA TYR A 155 -52.95 -26.72 40.38
C TYR A 155 -54.10 -26.54 41.40
N ASN A 156 -54.75 -25.37 41.39
CA ASN A 156 -56.00 -25.11 42.13
C ASN A 156 -57.23 -25.46 41.29
#